data_AF-A0A7J3D8F0-F1
#
_entry.id   AF-A0A7J3D8F0-F1
#
_cell.length_a   1.000
_cell.length_b   1.000
_cell.length_c   1.000
_cell.angle_alpha   90.00
_cell.angle_beta   90.00
_cell.angle_gamma   90.00
#
_symmetry.space_group_name_H-M   'P 1'
#
loop_
_entity.id
_entity.type
_entity.pdbx_description
1 polymer ?
#
loop_
_entity_poly.entity_id
_entity_poly.type
_entity_poly.pdbx_seq_one_letter_code
_entity_poly.pdbx_strand_id
1 'polypeptide(L)'
;TVIRKPQLVREDACIACGKCTSVCPVEGSAIKPRFSRSVPMTYWIDEEKCVRMKGESCERCSEICPTSAIDFNARTTRKYLNVAAIIVANGFEPFEASKDRRLRYDQIKDVITSLEIEEMLSRSGKLTVPSTGLICKKIGIIQCVGSRDESMGISYCSKVCCKYSLKIAQLIKLKYPETEISFFFMDWRPYDSIDNELLDWAKKNQGVKIVRSRPAEIIESENGKPLVRYVTLAENKIEEEEFDLVMLSIGIMPPSDATKLSTILGIDVSPSGFISSKDADRGIFAAGCCTGPKDIEESFMEGVAAANRVAAFIGGSK
;
A
#
# COMPACT_ATOMS: atom_id res chain seq x y z
N THR A 1 -7.02 27.57 -2.15
CA THR A 1 -6.79 27.69 -0.70
C THR A 1 -6.26 26.37 -0.16
N VAL A 2 -5.20 26.39 0.62
CA VAL A 2 -4.67 25.21 1.32
C VAL A 2 -5.04 25.31 2.80
N ILE A 3 -5.72 24.28 3.30
CA ILE A 3 -6.06 24.16 4.72
C ILE A 3 -5.00 23.25 5.35
N ARG A 4 -4.17 23.79 6.24
CA ARG A 4 -3.20 23.01 7.01
C ARG A 4 -3.88 22.56 8.31
N LYS A 5 -3.96 21.24 8.52
CA LYS A 5 -4.41 20.65 9.79
C LYS A 5 -3.54 21.18 10.95
N PRO A 6 -4.06 21.22 12.19
CA PRO A 6 -3.28 21.56 13.37
C PRO A 6 -1.96 20.79 13.40
N GLN A 7 -0.84 21.50 13.49
CA GLN A 7 0.46 20.87 13.68
C GLN A 7 0.78 20.85 15.16
N LEU A 8 0.33 19.80 15.83
CA LEU A 8 0.58 19.61 17.26
C LEU A 8 2.06 19.45 17.60
N VAL A 9 2.89 19.14 16.60
CA VAL A 9 4.36 19.14 16.71
C VAL A 9 4.92 20.05 15.62
N ARG A 10 5.69 21.05 16.04
CA ARG A 10 6.33 22.02 15.15
C ARG A 10 7.53 21.40 14.42
N GLU A 11 7.46 21.38 13.10
CA GLU A 11 8.47 20.75 12.23
C GLU A 11 9.83 21.43 12.31
N ASP A 12 9.86 22.74 12.51
CA ASP A 12 11.07 23.58 12.63
C ASP A 12 11.79 23.42 13.99
N ALA A 13 11.07 23.02 15.03
CA ALA A 13 11.61 22.87 16.38
C ALA A 13 11.85 21.40 16.81
N CYS A 14 11.21 20.44 16.15
CA CYS A 14 11.32 19.03 16.51
C CYS A 14 12.66 18.45 16.08
N ILE A 15 13.47 18.01 17.05
CA ILE A 15 14.76 17.34 16.80
C ILE A 15 14.66 15.80 16.78
N ALA A 16 13.44 15.25 16.75
CA ALA A 16 13.17 13.80 16.69
C ALA A 16 13.87 12.93 17.76
N CYS A 17 14.15 13.47 18.95
CA CYS A 17 14.95 12.78 19.98
C CYS A 17 14.27 11.57 20.67
N GLY A 18 12.96 11.35 20.49
CA GLY A 18 12.25 10.19 21.06
C GLY A 18 11.94 10.22 22.56
N LYS A 19 12.24 11.31 23.27
CA LYS A 19 11.87 11.45 24.69
C LYS A 19 10.35 11.48 24.93
N CYS A 20 9.60 12.03 23.99
CA CYS A 20 8.14 12.12 24.12
C CYS A 20 7.44 10.76 23.95
N THR A 21 7.99 9.83 23.18
CA THR A 21 7.47 8.47 23.00
C THR A 21 7.53 7.64 24.27
N SER A 22 8.60 7.78 25.07
CA SER A 22 8.81 6.95 26.27
C SER A 22 7.89 7.31 27.44
N VAL A 23 7.33 8.52 27.46
CA VAL A 23 6.46 9.01 28.54
C VAL A 23 4.97 8.92 28.20
N CYS A 24 4.62 8.52 26.97
CA CYS A 24 3.24 8.43 26.53
C CYS A 24 2.51 7.29 27.26
N PRO A 25 1.36 7.56 27.90
CA PRO A 25 0.61 6.52 28.63
C PRO A 25 -0.15 5.54 27.71
N VAL A 26 -0.25 5.84 26.41
CA VAL A 26 -1.00 5.03 25.45
C VAL A 26 -0.14 3.88 24.95
N GLU A 27 -0.69 2.67 24.92
CA GLU A 27 -0.02 1.50 24.36
C GLU A 27 0.38 1.75 22.89
N GLY A 28 1.66 1.51 22.57
CA GLY A 28 2.22 1.81 21.26
C GLY A 28 2.48 3.30 20.97
N SER A 29 2.31 4.17 21.97
CA SER A 29 2.48 5.64 21.94
C SER A 29 1.59 6.38 20.92
N ALA A 30 0.85 7.37 21.41
CA ALA A 30 0.08 8.28 20.56
C ALA A 30 0.96 9.31 19.84
N ILE A 31 2.17 9.58 20.34
CA ILE A 31 3.15 10.44 19.67
C ILE A 31 4.26 9.58 19.08
N LYS A 32 4.50 9.63 17.77
CA LYS A 32 5.53 8.83 17.09
C LYS A 32 5.91 9.44 15.74
N PRO A 33 7.08 9.11 15.17
CA PRO A 33 7.36 9.46 13.78
C PRO A 33 6.31 8.80 12.86
N ARG A 34 5.93 9.48 11.77
CA ARG A 34 4.96 8.92 10.79
C ARG A 34 5.50 7.63 10.16
N PHE A 35 6.78 7.63 9.84
CA PHE A 35 7.53 6.48 9.33
C PHE A 35 8.95 6.52 9.87
N SER A 36 9.65 5.38 9.89
CA SER A 36 11.03 5.27 10.38
C SER A 36 12.04 6.16 9.65
N ARG A 37 11.70 6.65 8.45
CA ARG A 37 12.50 7.55 7.62
C ARG A 37 11.66 8.70 7.05
N SER A 38 10.75 9.28 7.84
CA SER A 38 9.96 10.42 7.38
C SER A 38 10.86 11.63 7.09
N VAL A 39 10.55 12.38 6.03
CA VAL A 39 11.21 13.64 5.71
C VAL A 39 10.15 14.75 5.69
N PRO A 40 10.24 15.77 6.55
CA PRO A 40 11.24 15.92 7.62
C PRO A 40 11.05 14.88 8.74
N MET A 41 12.13 14.46 9.38
CA MET A 41 12.08 13.51 10.50
C MET A 41 11.50 14.22 11.72
N THR A 42 10.18 14.12 11.86
CA THR A 42 9.41 14.83 12.88
C THR A 42 8.40 13.88 13.49
N TYR A 43 8.04 14.14 14.75
CA TYR A 43 7.05 13.33 15.45
C TYR A 43 5.67 13.91 15.16
N TRP A 44 4.66 13.05 15.18
CA TRP A 44 3.26 13.42 14.99
C TRP A 44 2.43 12.84 16.14
N ILE A 45 1.37 13.54 16.53
CA ILE A 45 0.42 13.07 17.54
C ILE A 45 -0.82 12.53 16.83
N ASP A 46 -1.08 11.24 17.01
CA ASP A 46 -2.30 10.59 16.61
C ASP A 46 -3.46 11.07 17.51
N GLU A 47 -4.29 11.96 16.98
CA GLU A 47 -5.40 12.58 17.70
C GLU A 47 -6.45 11.55 18.15
N GLU A 48 -6.63 10.45 17.40
CA GLU A 48 -7.58 9.40 17.74
C GLU A 48 -7.11 8.50 18.89
N LYS A 49 -5.81 8.49 19.16
CA LYS A 49 -5.21 7.73 20.27
C LYS A 49 -4.88 8.58 21.47
N CYS A 50 -4.54 9.84 21.26
CA CYS A 50 -4.09 10.75 22.31
C CYS A 50 -5.19 11.00 23.34
N VAL A 51 -4.96 10.58 24.60
CA VAL A 51 -5.89 10.82 25.71
C VAL A 51 -6.17 12.30 25.94
N ARG A 52 -5.20 13.19 25.68
CA ARG A 52 -5.40 14.64 25.78
C ARG A 52 -6.40 15.15 24.74
N MET A 53 -6.30 14.66 23.51
CA MET A 53 -7.25 15.02 22.45
C MET A 53 -8.64 14.46 22.70
N LYS A 54 -8.75 13.42 23.54
CA LYS A 54 -10.02 12.87 24.04
C LYS A 54 -10.59 13.58 25.28
N GLY A 55 -9.92 14.62 25.77
CA GLY A 55 -10.40 15.45 26.88
C GLY A 55 -9.74 15.20 28.23
N GLU A 56 -8.75 14.32 28.33
CA GLU A 56 -7.99 14.12 29.57
C GLU A 56 -6.89 15.19 29.76
N SER A 57 -6.54 15.51 31.01
CA SER A 57 -5.42 16.39 31.33
C SER A 57 -4.07 15.65 31.29
N CYS A 58 -3.49 15.51 30.10
CA CYS A 58 -2.17 14.91 29.91
C CYS A 58 -1.17 15.86 29.23
N GLU A 59 -0.05 16.17 29.89
CA GLU A 59 1.01 17.09 29.40
C GLU A 59 2.39 16.43 29.29
N ARG A 60 2.51 15.11 29.56
CA ARG A 60 3.80 14.43 29.74
C ARG A 60 4.76 14.62 28.57
N CYS A 61 4.25 14.50 27.34
CA CYS A 61 5.08 14.61 26.15
C CYS A 61 5.55 16.06 25.90
N SER A 62 4.74 17.06 26.21
CA SER A 62 5.13 18.48 26.10
C SER A 62 6.15 18.86 27.17
N GLU A 63 5.98 18.40 28.40
CA GLU A 63 6.89 18.67 29.52
C GLU A 63 8.31 18.13 29.28
N ILE A 64 8.43 16.91 28.73
CA ILE A 64 9.73 16.28 28.48
C ILE A 64 10.43 16.79 27.21
N CYS A 65 9.73 17.58 26.38
CA CYS A 65 10.23 18.02 25.09
C CYS A 65 11.30 19.12 25.27
N PRO A 66 12.59 18.85 24.98
CA PRO A 66 13.67 19.81 25.26
C PRO A 66 13.58 21.08 24.40
N THR A 67 12.92 21.02 23.25
CA THR A 67 12.77 22.14 22.31
C THR A 67 11.39 22.79 22.38
N SER A 68 10.50 22.34 23.28
CA SER A 68 9.11 22.81 23.35
C SER A 68 8.43 22.79 21.97
N ALA A 69 8.63 21.70 21.22
CA ALA A 69 8.09 21.54 19.87
C ALA A 69 6.61 21.14 19.86
N ILE A 70 6.06 20.66 20.98
CA ILE A 70 4.68 20.19 21.08
C ILE A 70 3.77 21.33 21.49
N ASP A 71 2.77 21.64 20.65
CA ASP A 71 1.76 22.67 20.89
C ASP A 71 0.36 22.10 20.72
N PHE A 72 -0.29 21.82 21.85
CA PHE A 72 -1.68 21.30 21.87
C PHE A 72 -2.74 22.36 21.53
N ASN A 73 -2.36 23.63 21.47
CA ASN A 73 -3.25 24.72 21.09
C ASN A 73 -3.13 25.07 19.60
N ALA A 74 -2.33 24.31 18.84
CA ALA A 74 -2.18 24.52 17.41
C ALA A 74 -3.56 24.51 16.72
N ARG A 75 -3.80 25.50 15.87
CA ARG A 75 -5.08 25.65 15.16
C ARG A 75 -4.91 25.36 13.68
N THR A 76 -6.01 24.98 13.05
CA THR A 76 -6.10 24.90 11.59
C THR A 76 -5.74 26.25 10.98
N THR A 77 -4.80 26.26 10.03
CA THR A 77 -4.42 27.49 9.31
C THR A 77 -4.88 27.41 7.87
N ARG A 78 -5.19 28.58 7.29
CA ARG A 78 -5.57 28.72 5.88
C ARG A 78 -4.49 29.52 5.16
N LYS A 79 -3.96 28.98 4.07
CA LYS A 79 -3.02 29.67 3.19
C LYS A 79 -3.65 29.87 1.81
N TYR A 80 -3.64 31.11 1.33
CA TYR A 80 -4.02 31.42 -0.04
C TYR A 80 -2.75 31.39 -0.89
N LEU A 81 -2.76 30.55 -1.93
CA LEU A 81 -1.66 30.41 -2.88
C LEU A 81 -2.19 30.86 -4.24
N ASN A 82 -1.50 31.82 -4.86
CA ASN A 82 -1.72 32.14 -6.26
C ASN A 82 -0.76 31.28 -7.08
N VAL A 83 -1.30 30.38 -7.90
CA VAL A 83 -0.52 29.40 -8.66
C VAL A 83 -0.96 29.44 -10.11
N ALA A 84 0.00 29.33 -11.02
CA ALA A 84 -0.27 29.28 -12.46
C ALA A 84 -0.69 27.88 -12.93
N ALA A 85 -0.26 26.82 -12.23
CA ALA A 85 -0.56 25.45 -12.58
C ALA A 85 -0.66 24.55 -11.34
N ILE A 86 -1.37 23.43 -11.48
CA ILE A 86 -1.56 22.41 -10.44
C ILE A 86 -1.20 21.03 -11.02
N ILE A 87 -0.39 20.25 -10.31
CA ILE A 87 -0.17 18.82 -10.61
C ILE A 87 -0.87 18.00 -9.53
N VAL A 88 -1.76 17.11 -9.94
CA VAL A 88 -2.41 16.12 -9.08
C VAL A 88 -1.58 14.84 -9.06
N ALA A 89 -1.08 14.46 -7.89
CA ALA A 89 -0.24 13.28 -7.70
C ALA A 89 -0.54 12.60 -6.34
N ASN A 90 -1.82 12.47 -6.00
CA ASN A 90 -2.31 11.91 -4.74
C ASN A 90 -2.26 10.37 -4.68
N GLY A 91 -1.62 9.72 -5.65
CA GLY A 91 -1.34 8.30 -5.61
C GLY A 91 -2.58 7.43 -5.74
N PHE A 92 -2.69 6.41 -4.89
CA PHE A 92 -3.70 5.35 -4.98
C PHE A 92 -4.03 4.80 -3.59
N GLU A 93 -5.08 3.98 -3.51
CA GLU A 93 -5.40 3.20 -2.31
C GLU A 93 -5.18 1.70 -2.57
N PRO A 94 -4.67 0.92 -1.61
CA PRO A 94 -4.64 -0.53 -1.76
C PRO A 94 -6.06 -1.11 -1.76
N PHE A 95 -6.28 -2.19 -2.51
CA PHE A 95 -7.54 -2.93 -2.44
C PHE A 95 -7.75 -3.50 -1.03
N GLU A 96 -8.95 -3.28 -0.49
CA GLU A 96 -9.36 -3.79 0.81
C GLU A 96 -9.73 -5.28 0.72
N ALA A 97 -8.81 -6.16 1.12
CA ALA A 97 -8.96 -7.61 0.95
C ALA A 97 -10.21 -8.22 1.63
N SER A 98 -10.73 -7.60 2.69
CA SER A 98 -11.98 -7.99 3.37
C SER A 98 -13.21 -7.96 2.45
N LYS A 99 -13.16 -7.19 1.35
CA LYS A 99 -14.25 -7.13 0.35
C LYS A 99 -14.39 -8.42 -0.43
N ASP A 100 -13.32 -9.19 -0.62
CA ASP A 100 -13.40 -10.53 -1.20
C ASP A 100 -13.59 -11.57 -0.09
N ARG A 101 -14.86 -11.76 0.30
CA ARG A 101 -15.25 -12.66 1.40
C ARG A 101 -14.80 -14.11 1.19
N ARG A 102 -14.58 -14.54 -0.05
CA ARG A 102 -14.09 -15.88 -0.40
C ARG A 102 -12.68 -16.13 0.13
N LEU A 103 -11.89 -15.08 0.32
CA LEU A 103 -10.49 -15.19 0.74
C LEU A 103 -10.31 -15.13 2.26
N ARG A 104 -11.37 -14.82 3.02
CA ARG A 104 -11.39 -14.89 4.50
C ARG A 104 -10.22 -14.16 5.20
N TYR A 105 -9.72 -13.08 4.59
CA TYR A 105 -8.60 -12.26 5.09
C TYR A 105 -8.79 -11.78 6.54
N ASP A 106 -10.00 -11.36 6.90
CA ASP A 106 -10.34 -10.86 8.24
C ASP A 106 -10.83 -11.97 9.21
N GLN A 107 -10.80 -13.23 8.77
CA GLN A 107 -11.30 -14.37 9.53
C GLN A 107 -10.22 -15.42 9.81
N ILE A 108 -9.27 -15.60 8.90
CA ILE A 108 -8.14 -16.53 9.06
C ILE A 108 -6.88 -15.69 9.26
N LYS A 109 -6.31 -15.77 10.46
CA LYS A 109 -5.18 -14.93 10.90
C LYS A 109 -3.92 -15.06 10.02
N ASP A 110 -3.76 -16.20 9.38
CA ASP A 110 -2.62 -16.51 8.50
C ASP A 110 -2.91 -16.25 7.01
N VAL A 111 -3.95 -15.48 6.71
CA VAL A 111 -4.18 -14.88 5.39
C VAL A 111 -3.86 -13.39 5.51
N ILE A 112 -2.79 -12.94 4.86
CA ILE A 112 -2.32 -11.55 4.94
C ILE A 112 -2.09 -10.95 3.55
N THR A 113 -2.11 -9.63 3.45
CA THR A 113 -1.86 -8.90 2.22
C THR A 113 -0.37 -8.80 1.88
N SER A 114 -0.07 -8.53 0.63
CA SER A 114 1.29 -8.21 0.18
C SER A 114 1.90 -7.01 0.92
N LEU A 115 1.10 -6.00 1.28
CA LEU A 115 1.58 -4.85 2.05
C LEU A 115 1.98 -5.21 3.49
N GLU A 116 1.21 -6.09 4.15
CA GLU A 116 1.57 -6.56 5.49
C GLU A 116 2.85 -7.41 5.47
N ILE A 117 3.05 -8.21 4.43
CA ILE A 117 4.31 -8.94 4.23
C ILE A 117 5.48 -7.98 4.00
N GLU A 118 5.32 -6.97 3.14
CA GLU A 118 6.34 -5.93 2.95
C GLU A 118 6.68 -5.22 4.26
N GLU A 119 5.68 -4.85 5.06
CA GLU A 119 5.90 -4.25 6.37
C GLU A 119 6.64 -5.21 7.32
N MET A 120 6.20 -6.47 7.39
CA MET A 120 6.80 -7.51 8.23
C MET A 120 8.28 -7.71 7.87
N LEU A 121 8.59 -7.84 6.58
CA LEU A 121 9.95 -8.02 6.06
C LEU A 121 10.79 -6.76 6.25
N SER A 122 10.23 -5.58 6.04
CA SER A 122 10.91 -4.29 6.22
C SER A 122 11.29 -4.03 7.68
N ARG A 123 10.40 -4.37 8.62
CA ARG A 123 10.61 -4.13 10.06
C ARG A 123 11.47 -5.19 10.73
N SER A 124 11.19 -6.47 10.48
CA SER A 124 11.81 -7.58 11.21
C SER A 124 12.86 -8.33 10.41
N GLY A 125 12.85 -8.19 9.08
CA GLY A 125 13.65 -9.00 8.19
C GLY A 125 13.24 -10.48 8.14
N LYS A 126 12.16 -10.88 8.82
CA LYS A 126 11.71 -12.28 8.93
C LYS A 126 10.29 -12.43 8.38
N LEU A 127 10.01 -13.59 7.79
CA LEU A 127 8.65 -13.98 7.41
C LEU A 127 8.13 -14.97 8.46
N THR A 128 7.22 -14.49 9.31
CA THR A 128 6.60 -15.29 10.37
C THR A 128 5.12 -15.47 10.14
N VAL A 129 4.60 -16.64 10.50
CA VAL A 129 3.17 -16.95 10.51
C VAL A 129 2.50 -16.16 11.64
N PRO A 130 1.54 -15.26 11.37
CA PRO A 130 0.95 -14.39 12.39
C PRO A 130 0.34 -15.13 13.59
N SER A 131 -0.29 -16.29 13.38
CA SER A 131 -0.92 -17.09 14.44
C SER A 131 0.08 -17.66 15.44
N THR A 132 1.24 -18.14 14.96
CA THR A 132 2.21 -18.89 15.76
C THR A 132 3.52 -18.14 16.06
N GLY A 133 3.84 -17.09 15.29
CA GLY A 133 5.13 -16.39 15.33
C GLY A 133 6.31 -17.19 14.77
N LEU A 134 6.06 -18.40 14.24
CA LEU A 134 7.09 -19.28 13.69
C LEU A 134 7.46 -18.87 12.27
N ILE A 135 8.64 -19.29 11.80
CA ILE A 135 9.06 -19.09 10.41
C ILE A 135 8.12 -19.86 9.48
N CYS A 136 7.63 -19.18 8.44
CA CYS A 136 6.76 -19.78 7.43
C CYS A 136 7.55 -20.80 6.58
N LYS A 137 7.09 -22.06 6.56
CA LYS A 137 7.69 -23.13 5.76
C LYS A 137 6.97 -23.32 4.43
N LYS A 138 5.68 -23.01 4.35
CA LYS A 138 4.88 -23.14 3.13
C LYS A 138 3.94 -21.95 2.93
N ILE A 139 4.11 -21.21 1.83
CA ILE A 139 3.35 -20.01 1.50
C ILE A 139 2.59 -20.13 0.17
N GLY A 140 1.31 -19.78 0.19
CA GLY A 140 0.48 -19.62 -1.01
C GLY A 140 0.43 -18.15 -1.43
N ILE A 141 0.73 -17.84 -2.68
CA ILE A 141 0.70 -16.47 -3.21
C ILE A 141 -0.43 -16.35 -4.23
N ILE A 142 -1.47 -15.60 -3.90
CA ILE A 142 -2.65 -15.45 -4.75
C ILE A 142 -2.57 -14.13 -5.51
N GLN A 143 -2.55 -14.21 -6.84
CA GLN A 143 -2.54 -13.05 -7.73
C GLN A 143 -3.94 -12.48 -7.99
N CYS A 144 -3.97 -11.25 -8.50
CA CYS A 144 -5.17 -10.58 -8.97
C CYS A 144 -6.26 -10.39 -7.90
N VAL A 145 -5.87 -10.23 -6.62
CA VAL A 145 -6.83 -9.92 -5.55
C VAL A 145 -7.29 -8.47 -5.70
N GLY A 146 -8.58 -8.24 -5.96
CA GLY A 146 -9.09 -6.90 -6.26
C GLY A 146 -8.63 -6.36 -7.61
N SER A 147 -8.48 -7.22 -8.62
CA SER A 147 -8.16 -6.83 -10.00
C SER A 147 -8.66 -7.87 -10.97
N ARG A 148 -9.04 -7.46 -12.19
CA ARG A 148 -9.59 -8.36 -13.21
C ARG A 148 -10.77 -9.18 -12.65
N ASP A 149 -11.63 -8.53 -11.88
CA ASP A 149 -12.82 -9.09 -11.28
C ASP A 149 -14.03 -8.21 -11.57
N GLU A 150 -14.78 -8.60 -12.61
CA GLU A 150 -16.00 -7.90 -13.00
C GLU A 150 -17.10 -8.02 -11.94
N SER A 151 -17.12 -9.09 -11.14
CA SER A 151 -18.11 -9.25 -10.06
C SER A 151 -17.96 -8.19 -8.97
N MET A 152 -16.76 -7.60 -8.85
CA MET A 152 -16.46 -6.48 -7.96
C MET A 152 -16.46 -5.12 -8.67
N GLY A 153 -16.79 -5.07 -9.96
CA GLY A 153 -16.73 -3.85 -10.77
C GLY A 153 -15.31 -3.40 -11.13
N ILE A 154 -14.30 -4.27 -10.98
CA ILE A 154 -12.88 -3.95 -11.18
C ILE A 154 -12.33 -4.77 -12.35
N SER A 155 -12.57 -4.34 -13.59
CA SER A 155 -12.15 -5.08 -14.79
C SER A 155 -10.66 -4.93 -15.14
N TYR A 156 -10.00 -3.90 -14.62
CA TYR A 156 -8.61 -3.57 -14.99
C TYR A 156 -7.58 -4.41 -14.24
N CYS A 157 -6.36 -4.48 -14.80
CA CYS A 157 -5.19 -5.08 -14.16
C CYS A 157 -4.44 -4.02 -13.35
N SER A 158 -4.01 -4.37 -12.13
CA SER A 158 -3.21 -3.47 -11.28
C SER A 158 -1.73 -3.36 -11.67
N LYS A 159 -1.30 -4.04 -12.74
CA LYS A 159 0.03 -3.94 -13.39
C LYS A 159 1.25 -4.39 -12.58
N VAL A 160 1.26 -4.15 -11.27
CA VAL A 160 2.44 -4.33 -10.41
C VAL A 160 2.42 -5.62 -9.58
N CYS A 161 1.25 -6.26 -9.43
CA CYS A 161 1.09 -7.40 -8.52
C CYS A 161 1.92 -8.64 -8.90
N CYS A 162 2.06 -8.92 -10.19
CA CYS A 162 2.96 -9.97 -10.67
C CYS A 162 4.42 -9.70 -10.26
N LYS A 163 4.89 -8.46 -10.45
CA LYS A 163 6.29 -8.06 -10.19
C LYS A 163 6.62 -8.05 -8.69
N TYR A 164 5.83 -7.35 -7.87
CA TYR A 164 6.14 -7.30 -6.44
C TYR A 164 6.03 -8.67 -5.79
N SER A 165 5.16 -9.55 -6.28
CA SER A 165 5.00 -10.89 -5.70
C SER A 165 6.20 -11.77 -6.02
N LEU A 166 6.73 -11.68 -7.25
CA LEU A 166 7.98 -12.35 -7.61
C LEU A 166 9.15 -11.80 -6.77
N LYS A 167 9.25 -10.47 -6.60
CA LYS A 167 10.26 -9.84 -5.74
C LYS A 167 10.19 -10.38 -4.30
N ILE A 168 8.99 -10.42 -3.71
CA ILE A 168 8.77 -10.96 -2.37
C ILE A 168 9.17 -12.44 -2.31
N ALA A 169 8.76 -13.26 -3.27
CA ALA A 169 9.10 -14.69 -3.29
C ALA A 169 10.60 -14.95 -3.47
N GLN A 170 11.27 -14.15 -4.32
CA GLN A 170 12.74 -14.17 -4.46
C GLN A 170 13.43 -13.82 -3.14
N LEU A 171 12.94 -12.80 -2.44
CA LEU A 171 13.48 -12.42 -1.13
C LEU A 171 13.24 -13.51 -0.07
N ILE A 172 12.08 -14.16 -0.10
CA ILE A 172 11.78 -15.31 0.77
C ILE A 172 12.75 -16.45 0.47
N LYS A 173 12.93 -16.87 -0.79
CA LYS A 173 13.87 -17.94 -1.16
C LYS A 173 15.32 -17.61 -0.84
N LEU A 174 15.72 -16.35 -0.97
CA LEU A 174 17.06 -15.90 -0.60
C LEU A 174 17.32 -16.07 0.90
N LYS A 175 16.31 -15.82 1.75
CA LYS A 175 16.43 -15.90 3.22
C LYS A 175 16.13 -17.28 3.78
N TYR A 176 15.19 -17.99 3.17
CA TYR A 176 14.67 -19.28 3.57
C TYR A 176 14.57 -20.19 2.34
N PRO A 177 15.70 -20.79 1.89
CA PRO A 177 15.75 -21.59 0.67
C PRO A 177 14.78 -22.77 0.66
N GLU A 178 14.49 -23.33 1.84
CA GLU A 178 13.60 -24.48 2.03
C GLU A 178 12.10 -24.12 2.01
N THR A 179 11.72 -22.84 2.07
CA THR A 179 10.30 -22.46 2.11
C THR A 179 9.60 -22.83 0.80
N GLU A 180 8.57 -23.66 0.86
CA GLU A 180 7.72 -24.00 -0.29
C GLU A 180 6.84 -22.81 -0.68
N ILE A 181 6.74 -22.53 -1.98
CA ILE A 181 5.98 -21.40 -2.51
C ILE A 181 5.06 -21.89 -3.63
N SER A 182 3.76 -21.68 -3.49
CA SER A 182 2.78 -21.92 -4.56
C SER A 182 2.24 -20.60 -5.10
N PHE A 183 2.52 -20.30 -6.37
CA PHE A 183 1.98 -19.13 -7.06
C PHE A 183 0.68 -19.46 -7.78
N PHE A 184 -0.42 -18.86 -7.33
CA PHE A 184 -1.72 -18.93 -8.00
C PHE A 184 -1.95 -17.71 -8.87
N PHE A 185 -1.99 -17.90 -10.19
CA PHE A 185 -2.11 -16.81 -11.15
C PHE A 185 -2.91 -17.20 -12.38
N MET A 186 -3.44 -16.21 -13.09
CA MET A 186 -4.12 -16.43 -14.39
C MET A 186 -3.14 -16.28 -15.55
N ASP A 187 -2.44 -15.14 -15.59
CA ASP A 187 -1.47 -14.77 -16.61
C ASP A 187 -0.30 -14.03 -15.95
N TRP A 188 0.92 -14.27 -16.43
CA TRP A 188 2.11 -13.53 -16.01
C TRP A 188 2.17 -12.22 -16.80
N ARG A 189 2.19 -11.08 -16.11
CA ARG A 189 2.14 -9.75 -16.75
C ARG A 189 3.12 -8.77 -16.12
N PRO A 190 4.43 -8.90 -16.40
CA PRO A 190 5.39 -7.93 -15.90
C PRO A 190 5.35 -6.60 -16.68
N TYR A 191 4.81 -6.57 -17.91
CA TYR A 191 4.72 -5.41 -18.82
C TYR A 191 6.06 -4.78 -19.28
N ASP A 192 7.13 -4.88 -18.48
CA ASP A 192 8.47 -4.33 -18.74
C ASP A 192 9.61 -5.35 -18.57
N SER A 193 9.31 -6.60 -18.18
CA SER A 193 10.32 -7.66 -17.96
C SER A 193 10.23 -8.80 -18.99
N ILE A 194 11.23 -9.67 -18.96
CA ILE A 194 11.38 -10.81 -19.88
C ILE A 194 10.18 -11.75 -19.78
N ASP A 195 9.60 -12.08 -20.94
CA ASP A 195 8.62 -13.15 -21.05
C ASP A 195 9.22 -14.45 -20.49
N ASN A 196 8.56 -15.03 -19.47
CA ASN A 196 8.93 -16.24 -18.70
C ASN A 196 9.78 -16.06 -17.44
N GLU A 197 10.08 -14.83 -16.97
CA GLU A 197 10.88 -14.61 -15.75
C GLU A 197 10.43 -15.46 -14.54
N LEU A 198 9.13 -15.47 -14.24
CA LEU A 198 8.56 -16.26 -13.13
C LEU A 198 8.81 -17.77 -13.32
N LEU A 199 8.60 -18.29 -14.53
CA LEU A 199 8.74 -19.71 -14.83
C LEU A 199 10.20 -20.15 -14.77
N ASP A 200 11.11 -19.34 -15.31
CA ASP A 200 12.54 -19.64 -15.31
C ASP A 200 13.14 -19.51 -13.92
N TRP A 201 12.68 -18.54 -13.13
CA TRP A 201 13.02 -18.45 -11.72
C TRP A 201 12.50 -19.67 -10.94
N ALA A 202 11.24 -20.07 -11.14
CA ALA A 202 10.67 -21.24 -10.48
C ALA A 202 11.42 -22.53 -10.80
N LYS A 203 11.81 -22.77 -12.07
CA LYS A 203 12.61 -23.95 -12.46
C LYS A 203 13.96 -24.03 -11.75
N LYS A 204 14.55 -22.88 -11.42
CA LYS A 204 15.87 -22.80 -10.74
C LYS A 204 15.78 -22.94 -9.22
N ASN A 205 14.58 -22.89 -8.64
CA ASN A 205 14.37 -22.88 -7.20
C ASN A 205 13.47 -24.05 -6.78
N GLN A 206 14.03 -25.00 -6.03
CA GLN A 206 13.27 -26.14 -5.51
C GLN A 206 12.11 -25.68 -4.63
N GLY A 207 10.99 -26.42 -4.64
CA GLY A 207 9.82 -26.09 -3.83
C GLY A 207 9.03 -24.87 -4.32
N VAL A 208 9.24 -24.39 -5.56
CA VAL A 208 8.39 -23.37 -6.18
C VAL A 208 7.41 -24.02 -7.16
N LYS A 209 6.12 -23.98 -6.84
CA LYS A 209 5.02 -24.48 -7.68
C LYS A 209 4.33 -23.31 -8.38
N ILE A 210 4.14 -23.44 -9.68
CA ILE A 210 3.41 -22.46 -10.48
C ILE A 210 2.04 -23.06 -10.83
N VAL A 211 0.98 -22.48 -10.27
CA VAL A 211 -0.40 -22.95 -10.41
C VAL A 211 -1.18 -21.94 -11.24
N ARG A 212 -1.45 -22.29 -12.50
CA ARG A 212 -2.29 -21.46 -13.37
C ARG A 212 -3.77 -21.64 -13.01
N SER A 213 -4.18 -21.01 -11.93
CA SER A 213 -5.54 -21.06 -11.40
C SER A 213 -5.82 -19.81 -10.58
N ARG A 214 -7.09 -19.36 -10.61
CA ARG A 214 -7.60 -18.40 -9.65
C ARG A 214 -8.31 -19.18 -8.54
N PRO A 215 -7.83 -19.17 -7.30
CA PRO A 215 -8.46 -19.89 -6.21
C PRO A 215 -9.92 -19.47 -6.02
N ALA A 216 -10.78 -20.45 -5.79
CA ALA A 216 -12.20 -20.25 -5.60
C ALA A 216 -12.45 -19.62 -4.22
N GLU A 217 -11.81 -20.15 -3.18
CA GLU A 217 -11.93 -19.69 -1.80
C GLU A 217 -10.76 -20.17 -0.94
N ILE A 218 -10.66 -19.59 0.25
CA ILE A 218 -9.80 -20.05 1.34
C ILE A 218 -10.73 -20.45 2.49
N ILE A 219 -10.57 -21.66 2.99
CA ILE A 219 -11.24 -22.13 4.21
C ILE A 219 -10.22 -22.39 5.30
N GLU A 220 -10.70 -22.50 6.54
CA GLU A 220 -9.86 -22.84 7.67
C GLU A 220 -9.87 -24.35 7.83
N SER A 221 -8.71 -24.97 7.86
CA SER A 221 -8.61 -26.41 8.05
C SER A 221 -8.83 -26.82 9.50
N GLU A 222 -8.92 -28.14 9.74
CA GLU A 222 -9.04 -28.68 11.10
C GLU A 222 -7.87 -28.27 12.01
N ASN A 223 -6.71 -27.95 11.43
CA ASN A 223 -5.51 -27.51 12.14
C ASN A 223 -5.42 -25.98 12.30
N GLY A 224 -6.47 -25.23 11.92
CA GLY A 224 -6.49 -23.77 11.95
C GLY A 224 -5.66 -23.09 10.86
N LYS A 225 -5.20 -23.85 9.84
CA LYS A 225 -4.39 -23.32 8.74
C LYS A 225 -5.26 -22.88 7.56
N PRO A 226 -4.80 -21.92 6.73
CA PRO A 226 -5.47 -21.60 5.48
C PRO A 226 -5.37 -22.77 4.49
N LEU A 227 -6.52 -23.28 4.08
CA LEU A 227 -6.69 -24.31 3.05
C LEU A 227 -7.25 -23.64 1.79
N VAL A 228 -6.44 -23.62 0.72
CA VAL A 228 -6.78 -22.95 -0.54
C VAL A 228 -7.43 -23.96 -1.48
N ARG A 229 -8.66 -23.66 -1.93
CA ARG A 229 -9.39 -24.49 -2.90
C ARG A 229 -9.28 -23.89 -4.30
N TYR A 230 -8.78 -24.66 -5.26
CA TYR A 230 -8.54 -24.19 -6.62
C TYR A 230 -8.75 -25.29 -7.65
N VAL A 231 -8.89 -24.93 -8.93
CA VAL A 231 -9.05 -25.88 -10.03
C VAL A 231 -7.75 -26.00 -10.82
N THR A 232 -7.30 -27.21 -11.12
CA THR A 232 -6.17 -27.42 -12.03
C THR A 232 -6.64 -27.48 -13.48
N LEU A 233 -6.04 -26.65 -14.34
CA LEU A 233 -6.41 -26.62 -15.76
C LEU A 233 -6.12 -27.93 -16.50
N ALA A 234 -5.13 -28.71 -16.04
CA ALA A 234 -4.74 -29.96 -16.70
C ALA A 234 -5.77 -31.08 -16.49
N GLU A 235 -6.39 -31.15 -15.31
CA GLU A 235 -7.25 -32.28 -14.94
C GLU A 235 -8.71 -31.86 -14.68
N ASN A 236 -9.00 -30.56 -14.69
CA ASN A 236 -10.28 -29.97 -14.29
C ASN A 236 -10.78 -30.50 -12.93
N LYS A 237 -9.83 -30.76 -12.02
CA LYS A 237 -10.10 -31.26 -10.68
C LYS A 237 -10.02 -30.12 -9.68
N ILE A 238 -10.87 -30.21 -8.67
CA ILE A 238 -10.77 -29.38 -7.48
C ILE A 238 -9.66 -29.97 -6.61
N GLU A 239 -8.66 -29.14 -6.33
CA GLU A 239 -7.59 -29.44 -5.38
C GLU A 239 -7.71 -28.53 -4.16
N GLU A 240 -7.27 -29.05 -3.03
CA GLU A 240 -7.20 -28.34 -1.77
C GLU A 240 -5.77 -28.48 -1.24
N GLU A 241 -5.14 -27.35 -0.91
CA GLU A 241 -3.76 -27.33 -0.45
C GLU A 241 -3.64 -26.45 0.81
N GLU A 242 -3.14 -27.04 1.91
CA GLU A 242 -2.88 -26.31 3.15
C GLU A 242 -1.57 -25.52 3.07
N PHE A 243 -1.59 -24.32 3.63
CA PHE A 243 -0.44 -23.43 3.74
C PHE A 243 -0.22 -22.98 5.18
N ASP A 244 1.02 -22.66 5.55
CA ASP A 244 1.29 -21.99 6.82
C ASP A 244 0.89 -20.51 6.76
N LEU A 245 0.92 -19.92 5.57
CA LEU A 245 0.64 -18.51 5.32
C LEU A 245 0.09 -18.35 3.90
N VAL A 246 -0.90 -17.50 3.69
CA VAL A 246 -1.34 -17.08 2.35
C VAL A 246 -1.13 -15.59 2.18
N MET A 247 -0.41 -15.20 1.12
CA MET A 247 -0.26 -13.82 0.66
C MET A 247 -1.32 -13.49 -0.38
N LEU A 248 -2.11 -12.46 -0.11
CA LEU A 248 -3.02 -11.83 -1.06
C LEU A 248 -2.32 -10.70 -1.80
N SER A 249 -2.10 -10.88 -3.09
CA SER A 249 -1.50 -9.86 -3.96
C SER A 249 -2.57 -8.84 -4.35
N ILE A 250 -2.82 -7.89 -3.45
CA ILE A 250 -3.87 -6.87 -3.57
C ILE A 250 -3.57 -5.84 -4.68
N GLY A 251 -4.65 -5.40 -5.33
CA GLY A 251 -4.62 -4.44 -6.42
C GLY A 251 -4.53 -2.98 -5.99
N ILE A 252 -4.45 -2.11 -6.99
CA ILE A 252 -4.43 -0.65 -6.91
C ILE A 252 -5.85 -0.13 -7.16
N MET A 253 -6.41 0.57 -6.17
CA MET A 253 -7.68 1.28 -6.25
C MET A 253 -7.43 2.77 -6.50
N PRO A 254 -8.37 3.47 -7.16
CA PRO A 254 -8.28 4.92 -7.29
C PRO A 254 -8.18 5.60 -5.91
N PRO A 255 -7.55 6.78 -5.84
CA PRO A 255 -7.42 7.49 -4.58
C PRO A 255 -8.80 7.87 -4.02
N SER A 256 -8.97 7.71 -2.71
CA SER A 256 -10.26 7.89 -2.02
C SER A 256 -10.83 9.33 -2.16
N ASP A 257 -9.98 10.31 -2.42
CA ASP A 257 -10.33 11.71 -2.61
C ASP A 257 -10.42 12.14 -4.10
N ALA A 258 -10.38 11.21 -5.06
CA ALA A 258 -10.48 11.50 -6.50
C ALA A 258 -11.73 12.34 -6.83
N THR A 259 -12.91 11.94 -6.36
CA THR A 259 -14.18 12.67 -6.60
C THR A 259 -14.16 14.07 -5.99
N LYS A 260 -13.58 14.20 -4.80
CA LYS A 260 -13.44 15.49 -4.12
C LYS A 260 -12.51 16.43 -4.91
N LEU A 261 -11.38 15.91 -5.39
CA LEU A 261 -10.46 16.67 -6.24
C LEU A 261 -11.09 17.04 -7.57
N SER A 262 -11.87 16.13 -8.17
CA SER A 262 -12.67 16.40 -9.37
C SER A 262 -13.61 17.59 -9.18
N THR A 263 -14.33 17.66 -8.05
CA THR A 263 -15.20 18.80 -7.75
C THR A 263 -14.42 20.10 -7.51
N ILE A 264 -13.28 20.03 -6.80
CA ILE A 264 -12.47 21.22 -6.47
C ILE A 264 -11.79 21.81 -7.71
N LEU A 265 -11.25 20.96 -8.58
CA LEU A 265 -10.44 21.35 -9.73
C LEU A 265 -11.25 21.37 -11.04
N GLY A 266 -12.47 20.84 -11.01
CA GLY A 266 -13.32 20.68 -12.19
C GLY A 266 -12.73 19.72 -13.21
N ILE A 267 -12.03 18.66 -12.79
CA ILE A 267 -11.37 17.67 -13.67
C ILE A 267 -12.17 16.38 -13.77
N ASP A 268 -12.04 15.68 -14.89
CA ASP A 268 -12.74 14.42 -15.13
C ASP A 268 -12.11 13.23 -14.37
N VAL A 269 -12.96 12.25 -14.06
CA VAL A 269 -12.57 10.94 -13.52
C VAL A 269 -13.01 9.87 -14.49
N SER A 270 -12.14 8.88 -14.74
CA SER A 270 -12.44 7.75 -15.61
C SER A 270 -13.57 6.87 -15.04
N PRO A 271 -14.20 6.00 -15.85
CA PRO A 271 -15.16 5.02 -15.33
C PRO A 271 -14.58 4.10 -14.25
N SER A 272 -13.25 3.90 -14.24
CA SER A 272 -12.51 3.14 -13.23
C SER A 272 -12.15 3.95 -11.97
N GLY A 273 -12.54 5.23 -11.89
CA GLY A 273 -12.35 6.08 -10.72
C GLY A 273 -11.01 6.84 -10.68
N PHE A 274 -10.14 6.70 -11.69
CA PHE A 274 -8.85 7.40 -11.75
C PHE A 274 -8.96 8.77 -12.41
N ILE A 275 -8.05 9.67 -12.08
CA ILE A 275 -8.05 11.05 -12.58
C ILE A 275 -7.64 11.09 -14.06
N SER A 276 -8.39 11.87 -14.85
CA SER A 276 -8.09 12.16 -16.25
C SER A 276 -7.02 13.25 -16.39
N SER A 277 -6.11 13.12 -17.35
CA SER A 277 -5.04 14.08 -17.62
C SER A 277 -5.33 15.03 -18.79
N LYS A 278 -6.61 15.29 -19.10
CA LYS A 278 -7.04 16.05 -20.29
C LYS A 278 -6.96 17.57 -20.12
N ASP A 279 -6.95 18.06 -18.89
CA ASP A 279 -7.17 19.47 -18.54
C ASP A 279 -5.91 20.34 -18.47
N ALA A 280 -4.88 19.93 -19.21
CA ALA A 280 -3.56 20.57 -19.21
C ALA A 280 -3.59 21.98 -19.83
N ASP A 281 -4.50 22.21 -20.77
CA ASP A 281 -4.81 23.52 -21.34
C ASP A 281 -5.40 24.50 -20.32
N ARG A 282 -6.02 23.97 -19.25
CA ARG A 282 -6.52 24.73 -18.10
C ARG A 282 -5.49 24.87 -16.97
N GLY A 283 -4.24 24.46 -17.21
CA GLY A 283 -3.18 24.49 -16.21
C GLY A 283 -3.28 23.39 -15.14
N ILE A 284 -4.10 22.35 -15.36
CA ILE A 284 -4.25 21.23 -14.43
C ILE A 284 -3.67 19.96 -15.05
N PHE A 285 -2.72 19.37 -14.35
CA PHE A 285 -1.96 18.19 -14.78
C PHE A 285 -2.16 17.07 -13.75
N ALA A 286 -1.87 15.84 -14.15
CA ALA A 286 -1.89 14.69 -13.25
C ALA A 286 -0.71 13.77 -13.55
N ALA A 287 -0.18 13.09 -12.52
CA ALA A 287 0.97 12.21 -12.63
C ALA A 287 0.94 11.08 -11.59
N GLY A 288 1.39 9.90 -12.00
CA GLY A 288 1.55 8.74 -11.14
C GLY A 288 0.28 7.90 -11.01
N CYS A 289 0.17 7.16 -9.90
CA CYS A 289 -0.89 6.16 -9.75
C CYS A 289 -2.31 6.76 -9.66
N CYS A 290 -2.46 8.08 -9.49
CA CYS A 290 -3.77 8.72 -9.49
C CYS A 290 -4.44 8.68 -10.86
N THR A 291 -3.68 8.51 -11.95
CA THR A 291 -4.21 8.37 -13.32
C THR A 291 -4.34 6.90 -13.76
N GLY A 292 -3.99 5.95 -12.91
CA GLY A 292 -4.13 4.51 -13.16
C GLY A 292 -2.99 3.68 -12.58
N PRO A 293 -3.13 2.34 -12.51
CA PRO A 293 -2.11 1.45 -11.93
C PRO A 293 -0.77 1.50 -12.69
N LYS A 294 0.31 1.79 -11.96
CA LYS A 294 1.68 1.92 -12.48
C LYS A 294 2.70 1.50 -11.43
N ASP A 295 3.90 1.19 -11.88
CA ASP A 295 5.05 1.04 -10.98
C ASP A 295 5.74 2.39 -10.70
N ILE A 296 6.87 2.32 -9.99
CA ILE A 296 7.65 3.47 -9.57
C ILE A 296 8.31 4.17 -10.76
N GLU A 297 8.84 3.41 -11.72
CA GLU A 297 9.56 3.98 -12.87
C GLU A 297 8.59 4.76 -13.76
N GLU A 298 7.44 4.17 -14.07
CA GLU A 298 6.40 4.83 -14.84
C GLU A 298 5.86 6.06 -14.11
N SER A 299 5.62 5.96 -12.80
CA SER A 299 5.15 7.10 -12.00
C SER A 299 6.18 8.24 -11.95
N PHE A 300 7.46 7.89 -11.88
CA PHE A 300 8.56 8.86 -11.93
C PHE A 300 8.64 9.55 -13.29
N MET A 301 8.57 8.78 -14.38
CA MET A 301 8.54 9.33 -15.75
C MET A 301 7.34 10.25 -15.98
N GLU A 302 6.14 9.88 -15.51
CA GLU A 302 4.97 10.76 -15.56
C GLU A 302 5.15 12.04 -14.75
N GLY A 303 5.81 11.98 -13.60
CA GLY A 303 6.15 13.16 -12.81
C GLY A 303 7.06 14.12 -13.55
N VAL A 304 8.11 13.61 -14.20
CA VAL A 304 9.03 14.40 -15.04
C VAL A 304 8.27 15.01 -16.23
N ALA A 305 7.43 14.22 -16.90
CA ALA A 305 6.62 14.69 -18.02
C ALA A 305 5.65 15.81 -17.60
N ALA A 306 4.96 15.65 -16.47
CA ALA A 306 4.05 16.65 -15.93
C ALA A 306 4.79 17.95 -15.59
N ALA A 307 5.96 17.87 -14.96
CA ALA A 307 6.78 19.04 -14.66
C ALA A 307 7.21 19.81 -15.92
N ASN A 308 7.63 19.11 -16.98
CA ASN A 308 7.98 19.72 -18.26
C ASN A 308 6.77 20.39 -18.93
N ARG A 309 5.60 19.75 -18.88
CA ARG A 309 4.36 20.33 -19.43
C ARG A 309 3.92 21.57 -18.65
N VAL A 310 4.06 21.58 -17.32
CA VAL A 310 3.83 22.77 -16.49
C VAL A 310 4.79 23.88 -16.86
N ALA A 311 6.09 23.59 -17.02
CA ALA A 311 7.07 24.60 -17.41
C ALA A 311 6.74 25.22 -18.78
N ALA A 312 6.32 24.41 -19.75
CA ALA A 312 5.88 24.89 -21.06
C ALA A 312 4.61 25.74 -20.96
N PHE A 313 3.62 25.30 -20.17
CA PHE A 313 2.37 26.04 -19.95
C PHE A 313 2.63 27.43 -19.33
N ILE A 314 3.46 27.48 -18.29
CA ILE A 314 3.82 28.75 -17.63
C ILE A 314 4.67 29.62 -18.56
N GLY A 315 5.60 29.02 -19.31
CA GLY A 315 6.47 29.73 -20.24
C GLY A 315 5.74 30.34 -21.45
N GLY A 316 4.67 29.68 -21.93
CA GLY A 316 3.80 30.17 -23.01
C GLY A 316 2.72 31.15 -22.57
N SER A 317 2.53 31.35 -21.25
CA SER A 317 1.55 32.28 -20.68
C SER A 317 2.09 33.71 -20.51
N LYS A 318 3.07 34.12 -21.32
CA LYS A 318 3.64 35.47 -21.34
C LYS A 318 2.96 36.37 -22.36
#